data_AF-A0A8J3MNN4-F1
#
_entry.id   AF-A0A8J3MNN4-F1
#
_cell.length_a   1.000
_cell.length_b   1.000
_cell.length_c   1.000
_cell.angle_alpha   90.00
_cell.angle_beta   90.00
_cell.angle_gamma   90.00
#
_symmetry.space_group_name_H-M   'P 1'
#
loop_
_entity.id
_entity.type
_entity.pdbx_description
1 polymer ?
#
loop_
_entity_poly.entity_id
_entity_poly.type
_entity_poly.pdbx_seq_one_letter_code
_entity_poly.pdbx_strand_id
1 'polypeptide(L)'
;MPEKKVNRLLRQQDDSDVRGLAAYRSVGGYKALEAALRQSTPEQLIQQVADANLRGRGGAGRLTGEKWRIVRNTSDDQKYVICNAYDADSRSLAAQLLLEYNPHQIIEGIVLAAYATGASEAYLFTRSLYQDGIKTVQAALQEAVEANLVGRDILGTDFSCNISVVAVDLGFIGGEETVQIAAIKGRRGMPEQRPPFPAQYGLWDKPTAINSVETLANVPVIVREGARAFASLGTNMTGGTKILTVYGAGVNSEPSVVEVPFGTSLRAILAQAGVDAGADDIRAVVVGGAEGGALPPSLLDTPYDYDPIEEAGAIVGSGVIEVLPASTCMVAWAMERSRYLSKESCGKCVPCRLGVKRITGILEGVVSDLGVNGDLDVLDEFASYVPNGSLCGFGVQATNPLKTAKRYWPEHFTLHVQELQCPTGTCSPVRSHRFVTKHVLP
;
A
#
# COMPACT_ATOMS: atom_id res chain seq x y z
N MET A 1 2.70 -28.78 -15.40
CA MET A 1 1.27 -28.54 -15.17
C MET A 1 1.18 -27.16 -14.55
N PRO A 2 0.42 -26.19 -15.08
CA PRO A 2 0.29 -24.92 -14.37
C PRO A 2 -0.34 -25.22 -13.01
N GLU A 3 0.35 -24.83 -11.94
CA GLU A 3 -0.20 -24.90 -10.59
C GLU A 3 -1.56 -24.23 -10.59
N LYS A 4 -2.56 -24.94 -10.07
CA LYS A 4 -3.95 -24.46 -10.04
C LYS A 4 -3.95 -23.14 -9.26
N LYS A 5 -4.24 -22.02 -9.94
CA LYS A 5 -4.39 -20.68 -9.33
C LYS A 5 -5.36 -20.79 -8.15
N VAL A 6 -4.87 -20.69 -6.91
CA VAL A 6 -5.73 -20.59 -5.73
C VAL A 6 -5.78 -19.12 -5.33
N ASN A 7 -6.53 -18.34 -6.11
CA ASN A 7 -6.87 -16.97 -5.70
C ASN A 7 -7.78 -17.06 -4.47
N ARG A 8 -7.44 -16.36 -3.39
CA ARG A 8 -8.23 -16.33 -2.14
C ARG A 8 -9.02 -15.03 -2.02
N LEU A 9 -8.52 -13.97 -2.64
CA LEU A 9 -9.04 -12.62 -2.52
C LEU A 9 -9.38 -12.03 -3.89
N LEU A 10 -8.48 -12.24 -4.86
CA LEU A 10 -8.58 -11.65 -6.18
C LEU A 10 -9.72 -12.32 -6.94
N ARG A 11 -10.70 -11.50 -7.30
CA ARG A 11 -11.78 -11.81 -8.23
C ARG A 11 -11.80 -10.76 -9.32
N GLN A 12 -12.01 -11.20 -10.55
CA GLN A 12 -12.11 -10.37 -11.75
C GLN A 12 -13.47 -10.55 -12.40
N GLN A 13 -13.75 -9.78 -13.45
CA GLN A 13 -15.04 -9.76 -14.13
C GLN A 13 -15.51 -11.14 -14.60
N ASP A 14 -14.60 -12.01 -15.02
CA ASP A 14 -14.91 -13.34 -15.56
C ASP A 14 -14.98 -14.44 -14.48
N ASP A 15 -14.68 -14.12 -13.22
CA ASP A 15 -14.77 -15.07 -12.11
C ASP A 15 -16.23 -15.28 -11.65
N SER A 16 -16.47 -16.34 -10.88
CA SER A 16 -17.80 -16.61 -10.30
C SER A 16 -18.27 -15.42 -9.47
N ASP A 17 -19.45 -14.88 -9.81
CA ASP A 17 -20.01 -13.72 -9.12
C ASP A 17 -20.30 -14.04 -7.65
N VAL A 18 -19.74 -13.24 -6.75
CA VAL A 18 -19.99 -13.29 -5.30
C VAL A 18 -20.39 -11.93 -4.74
N ARG A 19 -20.79 -10.99 -5.60
CA ARG A 19 -21.10 -9.62 -5.19
C ARG A 19 -22.37 -9.54 -4.35
N GLY A 20 -23.35 -10.39 -4.63
CA GLY A 20 -24.58 -10.50 -3.84
C GLY A 20 -24.47 -11.52 -2.70
N LEU A 21 -25.23 -11.29 -1.64
CA LEU A 21 -25.18 -12.05 -0.40
C LEU A 21 -25.40 -13.55 -0.60
N ALA A 22 -26.40 -13.92 -1.41
CA ALA A 22 -26.71 -15.34 -1.68
C ALA A 22 -25.54 -16.04 -2.36
N ALA A 23 -24.90 -15.36 -3.32
CA ALA A 23 -23.76 -15.89 -4.05
C ALA A 23 -22.53 -16.02 -3.15
N TYR A 24 -22.23 -15.01 -2.33
CA TYR A 24 -21.15 -15.09 -1.34
C TYR A 24 -21.38 -16.21 -0.32
N ARG A 25 -22.61 -16.39 0.18
CA ARG A 25 -22.96 -17.52 1.07
C ARG A 25 -22.79 -18.89 0.40
N SER A 26 -23.08 -19.01 -0.89
CA SER A 26 -22.96 -20.29 -1.63
C SER A 26 -21.53 -20.83 -1.65
N VAL A 27 -20.53 -19.93 -1.61
CA VAL A 27 -19.10 -20.27 -1.52
C VAL A 27 -18.57 -20.26 -0.08
N GLY A 28 -19.47 -20.25 0.92
CA GLY A 28 -19.11 -20.30 2.33
C GLY A 28 -18.84 -18.96 3.00
N GLY A 29 -19.26 -17.85 2.40
CA GLY A 29 -19.23 -16.51 3.01
C GLY A 29 -20.06 -16.41 4.29
N TYR A 30 -19.63 -15.56 5.22
CA TYR A 30 -20.21 -15.37 6.56
C TYR A 30 -20.10 -16.55 7.53
N LYS A 31 -19.59 -17.71 7.10
CA LYS A 31 -19.29 -18.84 8.01
C LYS A 31 -18.20 -18.50 9.02
N ALA A 32 -17.24 -17.65 8.64
CA ALA A 32 -16.19 -17.22 9.55
C ALA A 32 -16.75 -16.28 10.62
N LEU A 33 -17.63 -15.35 10.24
CA LEU A 33 -18.35 -14.52 11.20
C LEU A 33 -19.19 -15.35 12.18
N GLU A 34 -19.96 -16.31 11.68
CA GLU A 34 -20.78 -17.19 12.52
C GLU A 34 -19.93 -18.00 13.51
N ALA A 35 -18.83 -18.60 13.04
CA ALA A 35 -17.91 -19.34 13.88
C ALA A 35 -17.26 -18.45 14.94
N ALA A 36 -16.81 -17.25 14.56
CA ALA A 36 -16.18 -16.31 15.48
C ALA A 36 -17.13 -15.89 16.61
N LEU A 37 -18.37 -15.50 16.28
CA LEU A 37 -19.34 -15.00 17.28
C LEU A 37 -19.93 -16.09 18.18
N ARG A 38 -20.02 -17.34 17.70
CA ARG A 38 -20.69 -18.42 18.43
C ARG A 38 -19.74 -19.40 19.12
N GLN A 39 -18.50 -19.49 18.65
CA GLN A 39 -17.59 -20.59 19.02
C GLN A 39 -16.23 -20.09 19.51
N SER A 40 -15.91 -18.81 19.34
CA SER A 40 -14.62 -18.23 19.73
C SER A 40 -14.82 -17.01 20.62
N THR A 41 -13.80 -16.64 21.38
CA THR A 41 -13.72 -15.32 22.04
C THR A 41 -12.96 -14.33 21.15
N PRO A 42 -13.09 -13.01 21.39
CA PRO A 42 -12.28 -12.00 20.69
C PRO A 42 -10.78 -12.25 20.82
N GLU A 43 -10.31 -12.69 21.98
CA GLU A 43 -8.89 -12.98 22.25
C GLU A 43 -8.40 -14.20 21.46
N GLN A 44 -9.25 -15.23 21.29
CA GLN A 44 -8.93 -16.38 20.44
C GLN A 44 -8.84 -15.99 18.97
N LEU A 45 -9.74 -15.12 18.49
CA LEU A 45 -9.66 -14.59 17.12
C LEU A 45 -8.39 -13.75 16.90
N ILE A 46 -8.03 -12.88 17.85
CA ILE A 46 -6.77 -12.13 17.81
C ILE A 46 -5.58 -13.09 17.74
N GLN A 47 -5.56 -14.14 18.57
CA GLN A 47 -4.49 -15.11 18.58
C GLN A 47 -4.41 -15.88 17.26
N GLN A 48 -5.55 -16.28 16.68
CA GLN A 48 -5.59 -16.93 15.38
C GLN A 48 -5.01 -16.04 14.26
N VAL A 49 -5.30 -14.74 14.26
CA VAL A 49 -4.73 -13.78 13.31
C VAL A 49 -3.24 -13.55 13.54
N ALA A 50 -2.79 -13.57 14.80
CA ALA A 50 -1.37 -13.50 15.13
C ALA A 50 -0.61 -14.75 14.65
N ASP A 51 -1.13 -15.95 14.95
CA ASP A 51 -0.56 -17.24 14.55
C ASP A 51 -0.54 -17.43 13.02
N ALA A 52 -1.42 -16.72 12.31
CA ALA A 52 -1.43 -16.69 10.85
C ALA A 52 -0.30 -15.84 10.24
N ASN A 53 0.50 -15.14 11.06
CA ASN A 53 1.55 -14.20 10.63
C ASN A 53 1.03 -13.16 9.62
N LEU A 54 -0.20 -12.66 9.81
CA LEU A 54 -0.79 -11.66 8.93
C LEU A 54 -0.14 -10.29 9.17
N ARG A 55 0.84 -9.94 8.34
CA ARG A 55 1.38 -8.58 8.24
C ARG A 55 0.44 -7.68 7.42
N GLY A 56 0.23 -6.46 7.89
CA GLY A 56 -0.69 -5.50 7.26
C GLY A 56 -0.31 -5.16 5.82
N ARG A 57 -1.24 -5.34 4.89
CA ARG A 57 -1.03 -5.22 3.43
C ARG A 57 -0.96 -3.79 2.89
N GLY A 58 -1.09 -2.77 3.75
CA GLY A 58 -1.03 -1.35 3.38
C GLY A 58 0.38 -0.75 3.37
N GLY A 59 1.42 -1.54 3.12
CA GLY A 59 2.81 -1.07 3.02
C GLY A 59 3.67 -1.20 4.27
N ALA A 60 3.17 -0.86 5.47
CA ALA A 60 3.99 -0.83 6.70
C ALA A 60 4.32 -2.22 7.31
N GLY A 61 3.61 -3.28 6.92
CA GLY A 61 3.94 -4.66 7.31
C GLY A 61 3.88 -4.98 8.82
N ARG A 62 3.15 -4.20 9.64
CA ARG A 62 2.99 -4.50 11.07
C ARG A 62 2.11 -5.75 11.26
N LEU A 63 2.41 -6.55 12.28
CA LEU A 63 1.60 -7.73 12.64
C LEU A 63 0.19 -7.29 13.06
N THR A 64 -0.83 -7.80 12.36
CA THR A 64 -2.23 -7.40 12.53
C THR A 64 -2.77 -7.83 13.88
N GLY A 65 -2.48 -9.07 14.32
CA GLY A 65 -2.90 -9.57 15.63
C GLY A 65 -2.36 -8.73 16.78
N GLU A 66 -1.08 -8.33 16.74
CA GLU A 66 -0.49 -7.42 17.74
C GLU A 66 -1.19 -6.06 17.77
N LYS A 67 -1.46 -5.48 16.59
CA LYS A 67 -2.18 -4.20 16.48
C LYS A 67 -3.56 -4.29 17.13
N TRP A 68 -4.29 -5.38 16.91
CA TRP A 68 -5.61 -5.59 17.49
C TRP A 68 -5.55 -5.86 18.99
N ARG A 69 -4.54 -6.59 19.47
CA ARG A 69 -4.33 -6.83 20.90
C ARG A 69 -4.15 -5.53 21.67
N ILE A 70 -3.42 -4.56 21.12
CA ILE A 70 -3.26 -3.22 21.73
C ILE A 70 -4.61 -2.51 21.86
N VAL A 71 -5.40 -2.49 20.79
CA VAL A 71 -6.73 -1.84 20.79
C VAL A 71 -7.67 -2.52 21.78
N ARG A 72 -7.72 -3.86 21.78
CA ARG A 72 -8.55 -4.65 22.69
C ARG A 72 -8.19 -4.41 24.15
N ASN A 73 -6.90 -4.38 24.48
CA ASN A 73 -6.42 -4.22 25.85
C ASN A 73 -6.44 -2.77 26.35
N THR A 74 -6.62 -1.79 25.46
CA THR A 74 -6.78 -0.40 25.89
C THR A 74 -8.14 -0.21 26.56
N SER A 75 -8.15 0.32 27.78
CA SER A 75 -9.34 0.55 28.58
C SER A 75 -10.13 1.74 28.05
N ASP A 76 -11.16 1.46 27.24
CA ASP A 76 -12.15 2.43 26.80
C ASP A 76 -13.44 1.68 26.42
N ASP A 77 -14.59 2.30 26.70
CA ASP A 77 -15.91 1.74 26.38
C ASP A 77 -16.22 1.82 24.88
N GLN A 78 -15.57 2.75 24.17
CA GLN A 78 -15.75 2.95 22.74
C GLN A 78 -14.45 2.74 21.98
N LYS A 79 -14.52 1.95 20.90
CA LYS A 79 -13.41 1.65 20.01
C LYS A 79 -13.87 1.70 18.56
N TYR A 80 -12.92 1.92 17.66
CA TYR A 80 -13.21 2.09 16.24
C TYR A 80 -12.37 1.18 15.35
N VAL A 81 -12.95 0.77 14.23
CA VAL A 81 -12.21 0.16 13.13
C VAL A 81 -12.26 1.08 11.91
N ILE A 82 -11.14 1.24 11.22
CA ILE A 82 -11.09 1.93 9.92
C ILE A 82 -10.53 0.95 8.90
N CYS A 83 -11.36 0.56 7.95
CA CYS A 83 -10.95 -0.13 6.74
C CYS A 83 -10.43 0.90 5.73
N ASN A 84 -9.10 0.97 5.60
CA ASN A 84 -8.43 1.76 4.59
C ASN A 84 -8.53 1.06 3.22
N ALA A 85 -9.55 1.44 2.46
CA ALA A 85 -9.75 1.09 1.06
C ALA A 85 -9.39 2.26 0.13
N TYR A 86 -8.66 3.27 0.63
CA TYR A 86 -8.30 4.45 -0.14
C TYR A 86 -7.29 4.12 -1.23
N ASP A 87 -6.31 3.25 -0.95
CA ASP A 87 -5.25 2.83 -1.87
C ASP A 87 -4.67 4.00 -2.67
N ALA A 88 -3.79 4.74 -2.00
CA ALA A 88 -3.31 6.05 -2.43
C ALA A 88 -2.65 6.06 -3.82
N ASP A 89 -2.03 4.95 -4.20
CA ASP A 89 -1.42 4.81 -5.51
C ASP A 89 -2.52 4.49 -6.52
N SER A 90 -2.85 5.45 -7.38
CA SER A 90 -3.88 5.28 -8.41
C SER A 90 -3.57 4.17 -9.43
N ARG A 91 -2.33 3.67 -9.46
CA ARG A 91 -1.92 2.55 -10.29
C ARG A 91 -2.13 1.19 -9.61
N SER A 92 -2.43 1.17 -8.32
CA SER A 92 -2.85 -0.06 -7.63
C SER A 92 -4.34 -0.29 -7.87
N LEU A 93 -4.68 -1.49 -8.37
CA LEU A 93 -6.07 -1.89 -8.60
C LEU A 93 -6.61 -2.78 -7.48
N ALA A 94 -5.80 -3.11 -6.48
CA ALA A 94 -6.15 -4.10 -5.45
C ALA A 94 -7.40 -3.68 -4.66
N ALA A 95 -7.44 -2.45 -4.13
CA ALA A 95 -8.61 -1.99 -3.38
C ALA A 95 -9.84 -1.85 -4.28
N GLN A 96 -9.68 -1.29 -5.49
CA GLN A 96 -10.78 -1.12 -6.44
C GLN A 96 -11.46 -2.47 -6.75
N LEU A 97 -10.68 -3.48 -7.13
CA LEU A 97 -11.20 -4.81 -7.47
C LEU A 97 -11.87 -5.49 -6.27
N LEU A 98 -11.31 -5.33 -5.06
CA LEU A 98 -11.94 -5.87 -3.86
C LEU A 98 -13.30 -5.21 -3.59
N LEU A 99 -13.42 -3.89 -3.75
CA LEU A 99 -14.69 -3.18 -3.56
C LEU A 99 -15.74 -3.57 -4.62
N GLU A 100 -15.32 -3.72 -5.88
CA GLU A 100 -16.22 -3.99 -7.02
C GLU A 100 -16.64 -5.46 -7.13
N TYR A 101 -15.75 -6.40 -6.83
CA TYR A 101 -15.98 -7.83 -7.07
C TYR A 101 -16.04 -8.67 -5.79
N ASN A 102 -15.72 -8.10 -4.63
CA ASN A 102 -15.66 -8.84 -3.37
C ASN A 102 -16.18 -8.08 -2.13
N PRO A 103 -17.33 -7.37 -2.22
CA PRO A 103 -17.78 -6.46 -1.17
C PRO A 103 -18.13 -7.18 0.15
N HIS A 104 -18.80 -8.34 0.10
CA HIS A 104 -19.20 -9.04 1.32
C HIS A 104 -18.03 -9.61 2.12
N GLN A 105 -16.94 -10.04 1.47
CA GLN A 105 -15.75 -10.51 2.17
C GLN A 105 -15.05 -9.37 2.91
N ILE A 106 -15.05 -8.16 2.34
CA ILE A 106 -14.56 -6.96 3.02
C ILE A 106 -15.44 -6.68 4.25
N ILE A 107 -16.76 -6.66 4.07
CA ILE A 107 -17.71 -6.39 5.16
C ILE A 107 -17.53 -7.42 6.28
N GLU A 108 -17.46 -8.71 5.96
CA GLU A 108 -17.20 -9.78 6.92
C GLU A 108 -15.87 -9.56 7.67
N GLY A 109 -14.80 -9.18 6.95
CA GLY A 109 -13.51 -8.85 7.54
C GLY A 109 -13.54 -7.65 8.49
N ILE A 110 -14.32 -6.61 8.16
CA ILE A 110 -14.53 -5.43 9.02
C ILE A 110 -15.22 -5.85 10.32
N VAL A 111 -16.32 -6.60 10.22
CA VAL A 111 -17.08 -7.05 11.40
C VAL A 111 -16.25 -7.98 12.28
N LEU A 112 -15.46 -8.89 11.70
CA LEU A 112 -14.53 -9.74 12.44
C LEU A 112 -13.46 -8.92 13.19
N ALA A 113 -12.89 -7.89 12.55
CA ALA A 113 -11.95 -6.99 13.19
C ALA A 113 -12.61 -6.19 14.32
N ALA A 114 -13.84 -5.74 14.12
CA ALA A 114 -14.61 -5.03 15.14
C ALA A 114 -14.90 -5.92 16.35
N TYR A 115 -15.30 -7.18 16.11
CA TYR A 115 -15.51 -8.17 17.16
C TYR A 115 -14.22 -8.44 17.95
N ALA A 116 -13.11 -8.71 17.25
CA ALA A 116 -11.80 -8.92 17.86
C ALA A 116 -11.38 -7.75 18.76
N THR A 117 -11.58 -6.52 18.30
CA THR A 117 -11.11 -5.31 19.01
C THR A 117 -12.12 -4.79 20.04
N GLY A 118 -13.38 -5.20 19.98
CA GLY A 118 -14.49 -4.64 20.75
C GLY A 118 -14.98 -3.29 20.23
N ALA A 119 -14.81 -3.01 18.94
CA ALA A 119 -15.34 -1.81 18.31
C ALA A 119 -16.83 -1.96 17.98
N SER A 120 -17.60 -0.92 18.27
CA SER A 120 -19.04 -0.84 17.95
C SER A 120 -19.33 -0.04 16.66
N GLU A 121 -18.31 0.64 16.13
CA GLU A 121 -18.41 1.51 14.98
C GLU A 121 -17.18 1.32 14.07
N ALA A 122 -17.44 1.17 12.78
CA ALA A 122 -16.42 1.00 11.77
C ALA A 122 -16.61 1.95 10.58
N TYR A 123 -15.51 2.34 9.95
CA TYR A 123 -15.49 3.18 8.77
C TYR A 123 -14.84 2.45 7.61
N LEU A 124 -15.52 2.32 6.48
CA LEU A 124 -14.89 1.99 5.21
C LEU A 124 -14.49 3.29 4.53
N PHE A 125 -13.20 3.59 4.55
CA PHE A 125 -12.62 4.81 4.02
C PHE A 125 -12.06 4.55 2.62
N THR A 126 -12.60 5.23 1.61
CA THR A 126 -12.29 4.97 0.19
C THR A 126 -12.18 6.26 -0.62
N ARG A 127 -11.75 6.13 -1.88
CA ARG A 127 -11.70 7.24 -2.83
C ARG A 127 -13.07 7.53 -3.41
N SER A 128 -13.45 8.80 -3.48
CA SER A 128 -14.69 9.23 -4.14
C SER A 128 -14.73 8.90 -5.64
N LEU A 129 -13.57 8.63 -6.24
CA LEU A 129 -13.43 8.23 -7.64
C LEU A 129 -13.82 6.76 -7.91
N TYR A 130 -13.85 5.89 -6.89
CA TYR A 130 -14.25 4.48 -7.02
C TYR A 130 -15.78 4.33 -6.99
N GLN A 131 -16.47 5.02 -7.90
CA GLN A 131 -17.94 5.14 -7.86
C GLN A 131 -18.65 3.79 -7.95
N ASP A 132 -18.17 2.86 -8.78
CA ASP A 132 -18.80 1.56 -8.96
C ASP A 132 -18.50 0.62 -7.77
N GLY A 133 -17.28 0.68 -7.22
CA GLY A 133 -16.94 0.02 -5.95
C GLY A 133 -17.80 0.54 -4.79
N ILE A 134 -18.02 1.86 -4.70
CA ILE A 134 -18.88 2.47 -3.66
C ILE A 134 -20.31 1.96 -3.78
N LYS A 135 -20.91 1.98 -4.98
CA LYS A 135 -22.27 1.48 -5.22
C LYS A 135 -22.40 0.01 -4.82
N THR A 136 -21.41 -0.80 -5.21
CA THR A 136 -21.39 -2.24 -4.96
C THR A 136 -21.30 -2.55 -3.46
N VAL A 137 -20.41 -1.86 -2.74
CA VAL A 137 -20.27 -1.99 -1.30
C VAL A 137 -21.51 -1.50 -0.55
N GLN A 138 -22.12 -0.39 -0.99
CA GLN A 138 -23.36 0.11 -0.37
C GLN A 138 -24.51 -0.87 -0.52
N ALA A 139 -24.67 -1.49 -1.70
CA ALA A 139 -25.67 -2.53 -1.92
C ALA A 139 -25.41 -3.76 -1.03
N ALA A 140 -24.18 -4.26 -0.99
CA ALA A 140 -23.80 -5.39 -0.15
C ALA A 140 -23.95 -5.09 1.36
N LEU A 141 -23.68 -3.85 1.78
CA LEU A 141 -23.89 -3.41 3.16
C LEU A 141 -25.37 -3.40 3.53
N GLN A 142 -26.24 -2.93 2.62
CA GLN A 142 -27.68 -2.99 2.81
C GLN A 142 -28.17 -4.43 2.99
N GLU A 143 -27.75 -5.35 2.12
CA GLU A 143 -28.06 -6.77 2.23
C GLU A 143 -27.54 -7.37 3.56
N ALA A 144 -26.34 -6.98 4.00
CA ALA A 144 -25.76 -7.45 5.25
C ALA A 144 -26.53 -6.94 6.48
N VAL A 145 -27.03 -5.70 6.46
CA VAL A 145 -27.89 -5.14 7.51
C VAL A 145 -29.23 -5.88 7.55
N GLU A 146 -29.89 -6.09 6.41
CA GLU A 146 -31.15 -6.82 6.30
C GLU A 146 -31.04 -8.27 6.81
N ALA A 147 -29.88 -8.89 6.61
CA ALA A 147 -29.58 -10.24 7.08
C ALA A 147 -29.04 -10.31 8.51
N ASN A 148 -29.01 -9.20 9.27
CA ASN A 148 -28.48 -9.09 10.64
C ASN A 148 -27.01 -9.56 10.77
N LEU A 149 -26.19 -9.25 9.74
CA LEU A 149 -24.74 -9.49 9.71
C LEU A 149 -23.94 -8.22 10.08
N VAL A 150 -24.59 -7.06 10.02
CA VAL A 150 -24.08 -5.74 10.43
C VAL A 150 -25.19 -5.02 11.19
N GLY A 151 -24.83 -4.18 12.16
CA GLY A 151 -25.77 -3.39 12.95
C GLY A 151 -25.87 -3.87 14.39
N ARG A 152 -27.10 -3.92 14.92
CA ARG A 152 -27.38 -4.33 16.30
C ARG A 152 -27.54 -5.84 16.42
N ASP A 153 -27.09 -6.38 17.55
CA ASP A 153 -27.29 -7.77 17.97
C ASP A 153 -26.99 -8.77 16.83
N ILE A 154 -25.79 -8.67 16.25
CA ILE A 154 -25.39 -9.39 15.04
C ILE A 154 -25.54 -10.90 15.26
N LEU A 155 -26.22 -11.58 14.32
CA LEU A 155 -26.58 -12.99 14.41
C LEU A 155 -27.33 -13.39 15.69
N GLY A 156 -28.05 -12.43 16.31
CA GLY A 156 -28.74 -12.58 17.59
C GLY A 156 -27.84 -12.67 18.82
N THR A 157 -26.58 -12.21 18.71
CA THR A 157 -25.64 -12.12 19.84
C THR A 157 -25.74 -10.77 20.55
N ASP A 158 -24.93 -10.53 21.58
CA ASP A 158 -24.80 -9.23 22.26
C ASP A 158 -23.83 -8.26 21.53
N PHE A 159 -23.15 -8.73 20.50
CA PHE A 159 -22.21 -7.92 19.72
C PHE A 159 -22.94 -7.07 18.67
N SER A 160 -22.57 -5.80 18.60
CA SER A 160 -23.09 -4.84 17.63
C SER A 160 -21.94 -4.09 16.95
N CYS A 161 -22.05 -3.86 15.65
CA CYS A 161 -21.12 -3.02 14.90
C CYS A 161 -21.82 -2.35 13.72
N ASN A 162 -21.81 -1.02 13.66
CA ASN A 162 -22.25 -0.29 12.47
C ASN A 162 -21.07 -0.02 11.53
N ILE A 163 -21.33 0.08 10.23
CA ILE A 163 -20.33 0.43 9.22
C ILE A 163 -20.80 1.67 8.46
N SER A 164 -19.95 2.70 8.42
CA SER A 164 -20.16 3.90 7.61
C SER A 164 -19.17 3.97 6.45
N VAL A 165 -19.65 4.27 5.24
CA VAL A 165 -18.79 4.49 4.06
C VAL A 165 -18.40 5.96 3.98
N VAL A 166 -17.10 6.25 3.98
CA VAL A 166 -16.54 7.60 3.84
C VAL A 166 -15.73 7.65 2.55
N ALA A 167 -16.23 8.39 1.57
CA ALA A 167 -15.60 8.54 0.26
C ALA A 167 -15.06 9.96 0.10
N VAL A 168 -13.75 10.10 -0.10
CA VAL A 168 -13.07 11.41 -0.21
C VAL A 168 -11.99 11.37 -1.29
N ASP A 169 -11.48 12.53 -1.68
CA ASP A 169 -10.26 12.63 -2.50
C ASP A 169 -9.26 13.55 -1.80
N LEU A 170 -8.10 12.98 -1.44
CA LEU A 170 -7.06 13.61 -0.63
C LEU A 170 -5.67 13.51 -1.30
N GLY A 171 -5.60 13.10 -2.56
CA GLY A 171 -4.33 12.74 -3.21
C GLY A 171 -3.64 11.56 -2.53
N PHE A 172 -2.34 11.40 -2.73
CA PHE A 172 -1.60 10.24 -2.23
C PHE A 172 -1.57 10.14 -0.70
N ILE A 173 -1.60 11.27 0.02
CA ILE A 173 -1.54 11.25 1.49
C ILE A 173 -2.79 10.64 2.14
N GLY A 174 -3.89 10.48 1.39
CA GLY A 174 -5.14 9.90 1.90
C GLY A 174 -5.00 8.44 2.38
N GLY A 175 -3.97 7.73 1.93
CA GLY A 175 -3.67 6.37 2.40
C GLY A 175 -3.01 6.31 3.78
N GLU A 176 -2.55 7.44 4.32
CA GLU A 176 -1.88 7.52 5.63
C GLU A 176 -2.90 7.39 6.78
N GLU A 177 -2.58 6.62 7.82
CA GLU A 177 -3.57 6.21 8.83
C GLU A 177 -4.12 7.37 9.68
N THR A 178 -3.26 8.34 10.04
CA THR A 178 -3.68 9.51 10.83
C THR A 178 -4.35 10.59 9.97
N VAL A 179 -4.04 10.65 8.67
CA VAL A 179 -4.76 11.46 7.70
C VAL A 179 -6.22 11.02 7.60
N GLN A 180 -6.49 9.72 7.57
CA GLN A 180 -7.86 9.19 7.54
C GLN A 180 -8.65 9.58 8.80
N ILE A 181 -8.03 9.49 9.98
CA ILE A 181 -8.63 9.97 11.22
C ILE A 181 -8.97 11.46 11.13
N ALA A 182 -8.04 12.29 10.65
CA ALA A 182 -8.27 13.72 10.50
C ALA A 182 -9.44 14.01 9.53
N ALA A 183 -9.50 13.31 8.40
CA ALA A 183 -10.55 13.46 7.41
C ALA A 183 -11.94 13.06 7.95
N ILE A 184 -12.04 11.93 8.68
CA ILE A 184 -13.30 11.51 9.33
C ILE A 184 -13.73 12.53 10.39
N LYS A 185 -12.79 13.15 11.12
CA LYS A 185 -13.06 14.26 12.05
C LYS A 185 -13.43 15.59 11.35
N GLY A 186 -13.52 15.62 10.01
CA GLY A 186 -13.79 16.85 9.24
C GLY A 186 -12.64 17.86 9.24
N ARG A 187 -11.42 17.43 9.60
CA ARG A 187 -10.21 18.26 9.59
C ARG A 187 -9.46 18.10 8.28
N ARG A 188 -8.55 19.03 8.01
CA ARG A 188 -7.59 18.90 6.90
C ARG A 188 -6.79 17.60 7.04
N GLY A 189 -6.74 16.79 5.99
CA GLY A 189 -5.99 15.54 5.94
C GLY A 189 -4.47 15.76 6.02
N MET A 190 -3.95 15.79 7.24
CA MET A 190 -2.51 15.91 7.51
C MET A 190 -2.10 14.92 8.59
N PRO A 191 -0.93 14.28 8.44
CA PRO A 191 -0.49 13.27 9.39
C PRO A 191 -0.23 13.88 10.77
N GLU A 192 -0.51 13.13 11.83
CA GLU A 192 -0.21 13.48 13.21
C GLU A 192 1.08 12.79 13.69
N GLN A 193 1.76 13.41 14.66
CA GLN A 193 2.99 12.85 15.22
C GLN A 193 2.66 11.63 16.07
N ARG A 194 3.47 10.58 15.93
CA ARG A 194 3.44 9.38 16.78
C ARG A 194 4.72 9.33 17.59
N PRO A 195 4.70 8.91 18.88
CA PRO A 195 3.52 8.59 19.71
C PRO A 195 2.67 9.84 20.11
N PRO A 196 1.40 9.67 20.53
CA PRO A 196 0.70 8.39 20.73
C PRO A 196 0.26 7.73 19.41
N PHE A 197 0.14 6.40 19.40
CA PHE A 197 -0.30 5.64 18.22
C PHE A 197 -1.83 5.53 18.16
N PRO A 198 -2.44 5.45 16.96
CA PRO A 198 -3.90 5.31 16.79
C PRO A 198 -4.53 4.14 17.55
N ALA A 199 -3.77 3.05 17.75
CA ALA A 199 -4.22 1.89 18.49
C ALA A 199 -4.55 2.20 19.97
N GLN A 200 -4.00 3.30 20.51
CA GLN A 200 -4.28 3.79 21.86
C GLN A 200 -5.09 5.09 21.82
N TYR A 201 -4.76 5.99 20.89
CA TYR A 201 -5.36 7.32 20.77
C TYR A 201 -5.57 7.67 19.29
N GLY A 202 -6.79 7.47 18.78
CA GLY A 202 -7.12 7.58 17.36
C GLY A 202 -8.35 8.43 17.07
N LEU A 203 -9.34 7.82 16.41
CA LEU A 203 -10.59 8.48 16.06
C LEU A 203 -11.34 8.88 17.33
N TRP A 204 -11.76 10.15 17.38
CA TRP A 204 -12.28 10.84 18.57
C TRP A 204 -11.53 10.55 19.86
N ASP A 205 -10.20 10.40 19.73
CA ASP A 205 -9.29 10.23 20.87
C ASP A 205 -9.51 8.87 21.58
N LYS A 206 -10.10 7.92 20.85
CA LYS A 206 -10.39 6.54 21.27
C LYS A 206 -9.49 5.52 20.58
N PRO A 207 -9.30 4.32 21.16
CA PRO A 207 -8.51 3.25 20.53
C PRO A 207 -9.08 2.88 19.17
N THR A 208 -8.24 2.92 18.14
CA THR A 208 -8.68 2.75 16.74
C THR A 208 -7.77 1.79 15.99
N ALA A 209 -8.36 0.72 15.43
CA ALA A 209 -7.67 -0.20 14.54
C ALA A 209 -7.85 0.23 13.08
N ILE A 210 -6.78 0.76 12.46
CA ILE A 210 -6.77 1.05 11.02
C ILE A 210 -6.08 -0.10 10.27
N ASN A 211 -6.76 -0.71 9.31
CA ASN A 211 -6.24 -1.84 8.53
C ASN A 211 -6.53 -1.61 7.04
N SER A 212 -5.63 -2.03 6.14
CA SER A 212 -5.95 -1.98 4.72
C SER A 212 -7.09 -2.95 4.38
N VAL A 213 -7.87 -2.62 3.36
CA VAL A 213 -8.97 -3.46 2.87
C VAL A 213 -8.53 -4.89 2.58
N GLU A 214 -7.35 -5.06 1.96
CA GLU A 214 -6.79 -6.38 1.69
C GLU A 214 -6.40 -7.14 2.96
N THR A 215 -5.94 -6.43 4.01
CA THR A 215 -5.68 -7.07 5.31
C THR A 215 -6.96 -7.64 5.89
N LEU A 216 -8.05 -6.86 5.86
CA LEU A 216 -9.34 -7.29 6.40
C LEU A 216 -9.98 -8.41 5.57
N ALA A 217 -9.83 -8.36 4.24
CA ALA A 217 -10.32 -9.41 3.35
C ALA A 217 -9.67 -10.79 3.58
N ASN A 218 -8.46 -10.83 4.16
CA ASN A 218 -7.79 -12.08 4.56
C ASN A 218 -8.36 -12.69 5.85
N VAL A 219 -9.03 -11.91 6.71
CA VAL A 219 -9.47 -12.36 8.03
C VAL A 219 -10.52 -13.49 7.92
N PRO A 220 -11.57 -13.40 7.07
CA PRO A 220 -12.49 -14.52 6.87
C PRO A 220 -11.80 -15.80 6.39
N VAL A 221 -10.75 -15.68 5.57
CA VAL A 221 -9.97 -16.80 5.06
C VAL A 221 -9.20 -17.49 6.20
N ILE A 222 -8.53 -16.70 7.06
CA ILE A 222 -7.80 -17.19 8.23
C ILE A 222 -8.72 -17.95 9.18
N VAL A 223 -9.92 -17.42 9.43
CA VAL A 223 -10.89 -18.05 10.34
C VAL A 223 -11.40 -19.37 9.75
N ARG A 224 -11.76 -19.38 8.46
CA ARG A 224 -12.34 -20.55 7.79
C ARG A 224 -11.35 -21.69 7.58
N GLU A 225 -10.11 -21.37 7.25
CA GLU A 225 -9.09 -22.38 6.88
C GLU A 225 -8.13 -22.71 8.03
N GLY A 226 -8.07 -21.86 9.05
CA GLY A 226 -7.15 -21.98 10.18
C GLY A 226 -5.82 -21.26 9.94
N ALA A 227 -5.24 -20.75 11.03
CA ALA A 227 -4.00 -19.97 11.02
C ALA A 227 -2.83 -20.70 10.36
N ARG A 228 -2.66 -21.99 10.66
CA ARG A 228 -1.57 -22.80 10.10
C ARG A 228 -1.66 -22.96 8.59
N ALA A 229 -2.86 -23.19 8.06
CA ALA A 229 -3.05 -23.32 6.61
C ALA A 229 -2.75 -21.99 5.91
N PHE A 230 -3.18 -20.87 6.49
CA PHE A 230 -2.85 -19.54 5.98
C PHE A 230 -1.35 -19.23 6.04
N ALA A 231 -0.71 -19.49 7.18
CA ALA A 231 0.72 -19.24 7.38
C ALA A 231 1.63 -20.17 6.55
N SER A 232 1.13 -21.35 6.16
CA SER A 232 1.87 -22.25 5.25
C SER A 232 1.99 -21.71 3.82
N LEU A 233 1.18 -20.71 3.47
CA LEU A 233 1.39 -19.89 2.29
C LEU A 233 2.19 -18.67 2.69
N GLY A 234 3.19 -18.30 1.90
CA GLY A 234 4.06 -17.17 2.23
C GLY A 234 5.42 -17.62 2.77
N THR A 235 6.02 -16.80 3.62
CA THR A 235 7.30 -17.07 4.27
C THR A 235 7.11 -17.37 5.76
N ASN A 236 8.19 -17.75 6.43
CA ASN A 236 8.18 -17.95 7.89
C ASN A 236 7.75 -16.69 8.67
N MET A 237 7.97 -15.50 8.10
CA MET A 237 7.69 -14.20 8.73
C MET A 237 6.37 -13.59 8.28
N THR A 238 5.89 -13.95 7.09
CA THR A 238 4.73 -13.34 6.45
C THR A 238 3.84 -14.41 5.85
N GLY A 239 2.71 -14.70 6.51
CA GLY A 239 1.73 -15.65 6.00
C GLY A 239 0.83 -15.06 4.90
N GLY A 240 0.26 -15.91 4.06
CA GLY A 240 -0.73 -15.59 3.04
C GLY A 240 -0.20 -15.03 1.71
N THR A 241 -1.11 -14.38 0.99
CA THR A 241 -0.91 -13.83 -0.36
C THR A 241 -0.93 -12.29 -0.38
N LYS A 242 -0.50 -11.71 -1.49
CA LYS A 242 -0.62 -10.30 -1.86
C LYS A 242 -1.22 -10.18 -3.27
N ILE A 243 -2.16 -9.24 -3.44
CA ILE A 243 -2.63 -8.78 -4.75
C ILE A 243 -1.65 -7.74 -5.28
N LEU A 244 -1.13 -7.95 -6.48
CA LEU A 244 -0.17 -7.08 -7.14
C LEU A 244 -0.72 -6.58 -8.47
N THR A 245 -0.47 -5.31 -8.78
CA THR A 245 -0.72 -4.74 -10.10
C THR A 245 0.61 -4.58 -10.82
N VAL A 246 0.77 -5.30 -11.93
CA VAL A 246 2.02 -5.37 -12.70
C VAL A 246 1.84 -4.63 -14.02
N TYR A 247 2.76 -3.72 -14.30
CA TYR A 247 2.87 -3.01 -15.56
C TYR A 247 4.10 -3.50 -16.32
N GLY A 248 3.90 -3.84 -17.60
CA GLY A 248 4.99 -4.15 -18.52
C GLY A 248 5.79 -2.91 -18.92
N ALA A 249 6.76 -3.12 -19.79
CA ALA A 249 7.60 -2.04 -20.27
C ALA A 249 6.80 -1.05 -21.14
N GLY A 250 6.94 0.24 -20.86
CA GLY A 250 6.39 1.32 -21.68
C GLY A 250 5.19 2.04 -21.06
N VAL A 251 5.00 3.29 -21.47
CA VAL A 251 4.05 4.24 -20.87
C VAL A 251 2.58 3.83 -21.05
N ASN A 252 2.29 3.02 -22.08
CA ASN A 252 0.93 2.58 -22.43
C ASN A 252 0.67 1.11 -22.08
N SER A 253 1.47 0.49 -21.22
CA SER A 253 1.22 -0.90 -20.81
C SER A 253 -0.10 -0.98 -20.03
N GLU A 254 -0.99 -1.86 -20.48
CA GLU A 254 -2.15 -2.23 -19.70
C GLU A 254 -1.72 -2.99 -18.42
N PRO A 255 -2.39 -2.75 -17.29
CA PRO A 255 -2.08 -3.43 -16.04
C PRO A 255 -2.53 -4.89 -16.07
N SER A 256 -1.72 -5.77 -15.47
CA SER A 256 -2.12 -7.15 -15.14
C SER A 256 -2.20 -7.30 -13.62
N VAL A 257 -3.31 -7.84 -13.11
CA VAL A 257 -3.49 -8.05 -11.66
C VAL A 257 -3.32 -9.53 -11.33
N VAL A 258 -2.43 -9.82 -10.40
CA VAL A 258 -2.11 -11.19 -9.96
C VAL A 258 -2.17 -11.29 -8.44
N GLU A 259 -2.57 -12.44 -7.93
CA GLU A 259 -2.46 -12.78 -6.51
C GLU A 259 -1.33 -13.80 -6.36
N VAL A 260 -0.36 -13.51 -5.48
CA VAL A 260 0.83 -14.36 -5.28
C VAL A 260 1.10 -14.57 -3.79
N PRO A 261 1.60 -15.74 -3.38
CA PRO A 261 2.13 -15.94 -2.03
C PRO A 261 3.32 -15.02 -1.74
N PHE A 262 3.48 -14.58 -0.50
CA PHE A 262 4.72 -13.94 -0.07
C PHE A 262 5.93 -14.86 -0.28
N GLY A 263 7.09 -14.29 -0.60
CA GLY A 263 8.31 -15.04 -0.93
C GLY A 263 8.41 -15.48 -2.40
N THR A 264 7.37 -15.31 -3.21
CA THR A 264 7.45 -15.48 -4.67
C THR A 264 8.49 -14.51 -5.24
N SER A 265 9.41 -14.97 -6.10
CA SER A 265 10.43 -14.11 -6.71
C SER A 265 9.80 -13.07 -7.65
N LEU A 266 10.44 -11.91 -7.80
CA LEU A 266 10.00 -10.88 -8.76
C LEU A 266 9.91 -11.45 -10.19
N ARG A 267 10.86 -12.31 -10.58
CA ARG A 267 10.84 -13.03 -11.85
C ARG A 267 9.57 -13.83 -12.06
N ALA A 268 9.18 -14.63 -11.06
CA ALA A 268 7.98 -15.46 -11.14
C ALA A 268 6.71 -14.60 -11.17
N ILE A 269 6.69 -13.47 -10.45
CA ILE A 269 5.56 -12.53 -10.48
C ILE A 269 5.37 -11.93 -11.88
N LEU A 270 6.45 -11.45 -12.50
CA LEU A 270 6.41 -10.90 -13.86
C LEU A 270 5.93 -11.95 -14.87
N ALA A 271 6.45 -13.18 -14.78
CA ALA A 271 6.02 -14.29 -15.62
C ALA A 271 4.53 -14.63 -15.43
N GLN A 272 4.02 -14.64 -14.19
CA GLN A 272 2.61 -14.87 -13.90
C GLN A 272 1.71 -13.75 -14.43
N ALA A 273 2.21 -12.52 -14.48
CA ALA A 273 1.53 -11.38 -15.08
C ALA A 273 1.64 -11.34 -16.62
N GLY A 274 2.32 -12.33 -17.24
CA GLY A 274 2.53 -12.36 -18.69
C GLY A 274 3.47 -11.26 -19.21
N VAL A 275 4.26 -10.65 -18.32
CA VAL A 275 5.25 -9.64 -18.67
C VAL A 275 6.56 -10.32 -18.98
N ASP A 276 6.94 -10.32 -20.25
CA ASP A 276 8.25 -10.78 -20.66
C ASP A 276 9.31 -9.75 -20.25
N ALA A 277 10.29 -10.21 -19.47
CA ALA A 277 11.34 -9.40 -18.88
C ALA A 277 12.70 -10.01 -19.25
N GLY A 278 12.95 -10.15 -20.55
CA GLY A 278 14.28 -10.47 -21.08
C GLY A 278 15.30 -9.50 -20.49
N ALA A 279 16.40 -10.03 -19.95
CA ALA A 279 17.35 -9.25 -19.16
C ALA A 279 17.98 -8.07 -19.93
N ASP A 280 18.10 -8.21 -21.26
CA ASP A 280 18.70 -7.19 -22.14
C ASP A 280 17.72 -6.06 -22.51
N ASP A 281 16.41 -6.28 -22.36
CA ASP A 281 15.36 -5.33 -22.76
C ASP A 281 14.86 -4.46 -21.59
N ILE A 282 15.26 -4.79 -20.36
CA ILE A 282 14.80 -4.10 -19.15
C ILE A 282 15.93 -3.34 -18.46
N ARG A 283 15.67 -2.08 -18.09
CA ARG A 283 16.59 -1.29 -17.26
C ARG A 283 16.45 -1.68 -15.79
N ALA A 284 15.22 -1.77 -15.31
CA ALA A 284 14.93 -2.02 -13.90
C ALA A 284 13.48 -2.50 -13.71
N VAL A 285 13.20 -3.03 -12.52
CA VAL A 285 11.86 -3.28 -12.03
C VAL A 285 11.61 -2.38 -10.83
N VAL A 286 10.61 -1.50 -10.92
CA VAL A 286 10.17 -0.68 -9.80
C VAL A 286 9.25 -1.52 -8.92
N VAL A 287 9.54 -1.56 -7.63
CA VAL A 287 8.75 -2.31 -6.64
C VAL A 287 8.26 -1.35 -5.55
N GLY A 288 6.96 -1.35 -5.30
CA GLY A 288 6.33 -0.56 -4.24
C GLY A 288 5.58 0.68 -4.70
N GLY A 289 5.41 0.86 -6.02
CA GLY A 289 4.67 1.98 -6.60
C GLY A 289 5.46 3.30 -6.63
N ALA A 290 4.76 4.42 -6.45
CA ALA A 290 5.35 5.75 -6.61
C ALA A 290 6.50 6.07 -5.64
N GLU A 291 6.46 5.50 -4.42
CA GLU A 291 7.48 5.61 -3.37
C GLU A 291 8.46 4.43 -3.37
N GLY A 292 8.30 3.54 -4.35
CA GLY A 292 9.11 2.36 -4.54
C GLY A 292 10.54 2.66 -4.96
N GLY A 293 11.34 1.59 -5.01
CA GLY A 293 12.70 1.61 -5.52
C GLY A 293 12.81 0.88 -6.85
N ALA A 294 13.77 1.27 -7.69
CA ALA A 294 14.11 0.57 -8.92
C ALA A 294 15.19 -0.48 -8.65
N LEU A 295 14.91 -1.73 -8.97
CA LEU A 295 15.81 -2.86 -8.77
C LEU A 295 16.38 -3.34 -10.12
N PRO A 296 17.70 -3.58 -10.24
CA PRO A 296 18.29 -4.04 -11.48
C PRO A 296 17.88 -5.49 -11.82
N PRO A 297 18.04 -5.93 -13.07
CA PRO A 297 17.71 -7.29 -13.50
C PRO A 297 18.40 -8.39 -12.68
N SER A 298 19.59 -8.09 -12.13
CA SER A 298 20.34 -8.99 -11.24
C SER A 298 19.63 -9.30 -9.91
N LEU A 299 18.59 -8.53 -9.54
CA LEU A 299 17.79 -8.73 -8.34
C LEU A 299 16.39 -9.29 -8.62
N LEU A 300 16.11 -9.78 -9.84
CA LEU A 300 14.81 -10.38 -10.18
C LEU A 300 14.49 -11.65 -9.36
N ASP A 301 15.50 -12.31 -8.81
CA ASP A 301 15.31 -13.49 -7.96
C ASP A 301 15.09 -13.12 -6.48
N THR A 302 15.01 -11.83 -6.15
CA THR A 302 14.65 -11.35 -4.81
C THR A 302 13.24 -11.82 -4.44
N PRO A 303 13.05 -12.45 -3.27
CA PRO A 303 11.74 -12.84 -2.79
C PRO A 303 10.87 -11.62 -2.51
N TYR A 304 9.61 -11.63 -2.95
CA TYR A 304 8.64 -10.58 -2.61
C TYR A 304 8.15 -10.74 -1.17
N ASP A 305 8.85 -10.10 -0.24
CA ASP A 305 8.50 -9.97 1.17
C ASP A 305 9.07 -8.65 1.73
N TYR A 306 8.57 -8.18 2.87
CA TYR A 306 8.91 -6.86 3.41
C TYR A 306 10.41 -6.68 3.59
N ASP A 307 11.07 -7.62 4.27
CA ASP A 307 12.45 -7.46 4.70
C ASP A 307 13.43 -7.59 3.50
N PRO A 308 13.35 -8.61 2.61
CA PRO A 308 14.22 -8.70 1.42
C PRO A 308 14.07 -7.53 0.45
N ILE A 309 12.85 -7.03 0.26
CA ILE A 309 12.59 -5.88 -0.62
C ILE A 309 13.13 -4.58 -0.02
N GLU A 310 13.02 -4.40 1.30
CA GLU A 310 13.61 -3.28 2.03
C GLU A 310 15.16 -3.29 1.97
N GLU A 311 15.79 -4.45 2.13
CA GLU A 311 17.24 -4.62 1.97
C GLU A 311 17.74 -4.27 0.55
N ALA A 312 16.93 -4.59 -0.46
CA ALA A 312 17.16 -4.19 -1.85
C ALA A 312 16.97 -2.68 -2.09
N GLY A 313 16.45 -1.94 -1.11
CA GLY A 313 16.22 -0.49 -1.17
C GLY A 313 14.87 -0.07 -1.76
N ALA A 314 13.96 -1.02 -1.96
CA ALA A 314 12.58 -0.78 -2.38
C ALA A 314 11.62 -1.05 -1.21
N ILE A 315 10.31 -1.07 -1.47
CA ILE A 315 9.29 -1.39 -0.45
C ILE A 315 8.20 -2.26 -1.05
N VAL A 316 7.49 -3.03 -0.23
CA VAL A 316 6.24 -3.71 -0.66
C VAL A 316 5.19 -2.68 -1.08
N GLY A 317 5.11 -1.55 -0.36
CA GLY A 317 4.34 -0.37 -0.75
C GLY A 317 2.88 -0.66 -1.11
N SER A 318 2.44 -0.08 -2.23
CA SER A 318 1.08 -0.26 -2.79
C SER A 318 0.85 -1.63 -3.45
N GLY A 319 1.91 -2.43 -3.66
CA GLY A 319 1.81 -3.65 -4.47
C GLY A 319 1.82 -3.40 -5.98
N VAL A 320 2.25 -2.21 -6.41
CA VAL A 320 2.51 -1.91 -7.82
C VAL A 320 3.94 -2.33 -8.18
N ILE A 321 4.06 -3.07 -9.29
CA ILE A 321 5.32 -3.44 -9.93
C ILE A 321 5.32 -2.88 -11.35
N GLU A 322 6.40 -2.24 -11.76
CA GLU A 322 6.52 -1.63 -13.09
C GLU A 322 7.88 -1.96 -13.71
N VAL A 323 7.87 -2.44 -14.94
CA VAL A 323 9.09 -2.70 -15.70
C VAL A 323 9.52 -1.44 -16.44
N LEU A 324 10.77 -1.02 -16.25
CA LEU A 324 11.38 0.09 -17.00
C LEU A 324 12.15 -0.47 -18.20
N PRO A 325 11.93 0.04 -19.43
CA PRO A 325 12.67 -0.41 -20.61
C PRO A 325 14.16 -0.04 -20.52
N ALA A 326 15.03 -0.82 -21.19
CA ALA A 326 16.48 -0.61 -21.22
C ALA A 326 16.89 0.83 -21.62
N SER A 327 16.09 1.50 -22.44
CA SER A 327 16.31 2.89 -22.86
C SER A 327 16.07 3.95 -21.77
N THR A 328 15.62 3.56 -20.57
CA THR A 328 15.31 4.50 -19.49
C THR A 328 16.58 5.10 -18.89
N CYS A 329 16.69 6.44 -18.90
CA CYS A 329 17.68 7.13 -18.09
C CYS A 329 17.21 7.18 -16.62
N MET A 330 18.01 6.60 -15.72
CA MET A 330 17.66 6.52 -14.30
C MET A 330 17.69 7.86 -13.56
N VAL A 331 18.43 8.86 -14.05
CA VAL A 331 18.36 10.23 -13.50
C VAL A 331 17.02 10.88 -13.85
N ALA A 332 16.56 10.75 -15.10
CA ALA A 332 15.25 11.25 -15.53
C ALA A 332 14.11 10.53 -14.82
N TRP A 333 14.19 9.22 -14.66
CA TRP A 333 13.20 8.47 -13.88
C TRP A 333 13.15 8.95 -12.42
N ALA A 334 14.30 9.09 -11.75
CA ALA A 334 14.34 9.59 -10.37
C ALA A 334 13.80 11.02 -10.27
N MET A 335 14.06 11.87 -11.26
CA MET A 335 13.52 13.23 -11.36
C MET A 335 11.99 13.20 -11.46
N GLU A 336 11.42 12.41 -12.37
CA GLU A 336 9.97 12.31 -12.58
C GLU A 336 9.26 11.81 -11.32
N ARG A 337 9.82 10.79 -10.65
CA ARG A 337 9.29 10.28 -9.39
C ARG A 337 9.36 11.33 -8.29
N SER A 338 10.51 12.00 -8.13
CA SER A 338 10.67 13.08 -7.15
C SER A 338 9.71 14.24 -7.42
N ARG A 339 9.46 14.56 -8.70
CA ARG A 339 8.50 15.59 -9.12
C ARG A 339 7.08 15.22 -8.76
N TYR A 340 6.67 13.97 -9.00
CA TYR A 340 5.37 13.46 -8.58
C TYR A 340 5.21 13.54 -7.05
N LEU A 341 6.16 12.97 -6.30
CA LEU A 341 6.13 12.95 -4.84
C LEU A 341 6.17 14.36 -4.23
N SER A 342 6.89 15.29 -4.86
CA SER A 342 6.87 16.68 -4.43
C SER A 342 5.48 17.33 -4.53
N LYS A 343 4.63 16.90 -5.46
CA LYS A 343 3.25 17.41 -5.61
C LYS A 343 2.30 16.74 -4.61
N GLU A 344 2.54 15.47 -4.32
CA GLU A 344 1.74 14.67 -3.39
C GLU A 344 2.03 14.92 -1.90
N SER A 345 3.11 15.64 -1.58
CA SER A 345 3.41 16.04 -0.21
C SER A 345 2.31 16.91 0.39
N CYS A 346 1.81 16.54 1.57
CA CYS A 346 0.84 17.34 2.34
C CYS A 346 1.40 18.70 2.81
N GLY A 347 2.74 18.87 2.75
CA GLY A 347 3.42 20.11 3.08
C GLY A 347 3.58 20.40 4.57
N LYS A 348 3.34 19.44 5.47
CA LYS A 348 3.42 19.66 6.93
C LYS A 348 4.86 19.74 7.45
N CYS A 349 5.68 18.70 7.23
CA CYS A 349 7.05 18.66 7.73
C CYS A 349 8.02 19.35 6.76
N VAL A 350 8.92 20.18 7.30
CA VAL A 350 9.90 20.94 6.50
C VAL A 350 10.83 20.02 5.70
N PRO A 351 11.38 18.92 6.26
CA PRO A 351 12.27 18.01 5.53
C PRO A 351 11.60 17.42 4.29
N CYS A 352 10.39 16.88 4.39
CA CYS A 352 9.66 16.38 3.23
C CYS A 352 9.27 17.50 2.25
N ARG A 353 8.58 18.56 2.73
CA ARG A 353 8.03 19.60 1.85
C ARG A 353 9.09 20.30 1.02
N LEU A 354 10.23 20.63 1.64
CA LEU A 354 11.31 21.36 0.97
C LEU A 354 12.38 20.43 0.43
N GLY A 355 12.74 19.36 1.14
CA GLY A 355 13.80 18.45 0.71
C GLY A 355 13.46 17.71 -0.57
N VAL A 356 12.24 17.17 -0.71
CA VAL A 356 11.81 16.52 -1.96
C VAL A 356 11.78 17.53 -3.12
N LYS A 357 11.35 18.78 -2.86
CA LYS A 357 11.41 19.86 -3.87
C LYS A 357 12.84 20.20 -4.30
N ARG A 358 13.78 20.19 -3.35
CA ARG A 358 15.21 20.45 -3.61
C ARG A 358 15.82 19.34 -4.43
N ILE A 359 15.56 18.08 -4.08
CA ILE A 359 15.95 16.90 -4.87
C ILE A 359 15.43 17.05 -6.30
N THR A 360 14.13 17.30 -6.48
CA THR A 360 13.53 17.48 -7.81
C THR A 360 14.21 18.59 -8.61
N GLY A 361 14.40 19.78 -8.03
CA GLY A 361 15.01 20.91 -8.74
C GLY A 361 16.48 20.67 -9.14
N ILE A 362 17.24 19.95 -8.31
CA ILE A 362 18.61 19.54 -8.65
C ILE A 362 18.59 18.55 -9.82
N LEU A 363 17.77 17.49 -9.72
CA LEU A 363 17.65 16.49 -10.78
C LEU A 363 17.16 17.11 -12.11
N GLU A 364 16.22 18.06 -12.06
CA GLU A 364 15.79 18.83 -13.23
C GLU A 364 16.95 19.60 -13.88
N GLY A 365 17.87 20.13 -13.08
CA GLY A 365 19.09 20.76 -13.59
C GLY A 365 20.04 19.75 -14.22
N VAL A 366 20.28 18.62 -13.54
CA VAL A 366 21.18 17.55 -14.01
C VAL A 366 20.72 16.95 -15.35
N VAL A 367 19.41 16.72 -15.54
CA VAL A 367 18.90 16.19 -16.82
C VAL A 367 18.86 17.23 -17.95
N SER A 368 19.06 18.51 -17.62
CA SER A 368 19.01 19.63 -18.57
C SER A 368 20.37 20.28 -18.77
N ASP A 369 21.46 19.54 -18.49
CA ASP A 369 22.85 19.98 -18.65
C ASP A 369 23.21 21.23 -17.83
N LEU A 370 22.50 21.45 -16.71
CA LEU A 370 22.74 22.51 -15.72
C LEU A 370 23.28 21.95 -14.40
N GLY A 371 23.75 20.70 -14.39
CA GLY A 371 24.36 20.07 -13.23
C GLY A 371 25.70 20.71 -12.86
N VAL A 372 26.05 20.70 -11.58
CA VAL A 372 27.36 21.16 -11.08
C VAL A 372 28.02 20.09 -10.22
N ASN A 373 29.35 20.14 -10.09
CA ASN A 373 30.15 19.11 -9.42
C ASN A 373 29.71 18.78 -7.98
N GLY A 374 29.09 19.72 -7.25
CA GLY A 374 28.59 19.49 -5.88
C GLY A 374 27.16 18.94 -5.77
N ASP A 375 26.45 18.75 -6.89
CA ASP A 375 25.04 18.34 -6.87
C ASP A 375 24.84 16.93 -6.30
N LEU A 376 25.76 16.02 -6.62
CA LEU A 376 25.63 14.63 -6.19
C LEU A 376 25.75 14.50 -4.68
N ASP A 377 26.65 15.26 -4.05
CA ASP A 377 26.84 15.29 -2.60
C ASP A 377 25.60 15.87 -1.89
N VAL A 378 25.05 16.96 -2.43
CA VAL A 378 23.83 17.58 -1.90
C VAL A 378 22.63 16.65 -2.04
N LEU A 379 22.53 15.90 -3.14
CA LEU A 379 21.51 14.87 -3.30
C LEU A 379 21.64 13.76 -2.25
N ASP A 380 22.86 13.33 -1.91
CA ASP A 380 23.10 12.32 -0.86
C ASP A 380 22.73 12.84 0.53
N GLU A 381 23.04 14.11 0.80
CA GLU A 381 22.64 14.77 2.05
C GLU A 381 21.11 14.80 2.19
N PHE A 382 20.37 15.23 1.16
CA PHE A 382 18.91 15.20 1.19
C PHE A 382 18.34 13.78 1.26
N ALA A 383 18.94 12.80 0.57
CA ALA A 383 18.53 11.41 0.63
C ALA A 383 18.66 10.81 2.04
N SER A 384 19.55 11.36 2.89
CA SER A 384 19.69 10.99 4.30
C SER A 384 18.75 11.79 5.21
N TYR A 385 18.66 13.11 5.05
CA TYR A 385 17.90 13.96 5.97
C TYR A 385 16.39 13.87 5.80
N VAL A 386 15.91 13.74 4.57
CA VAL A 386 14.46 13.73 4.31
C VAL A 386 13.79 12.55 5.02
N PRO A 387 14.31 11.31 4.94
CA PRO A 387 13.69 10.21 5.66
C PRO A 387 13.73 10.39 7.17
N ASN A 388 14.88 10.81 7.71
CA ASN A 388 15.09 10.97 9.14
C ASN A 388 14.29 12.12 9.77
N GLY A 389 13.98 13.16 9.00
CA GLY A 389 13.22 14.33 9.45
C GLY A 389 11.73 14.30 9.11
N SER A 390 11.23 13.24 8.46
CA SER A 390 9.86 13.16 7.99
C SER A 390 8.90 12.56 9.02
N LEU A 391 7.70 13.12 9.08
CA LEU A 391 6.70 12.75 10.10
C LEU A 391 6.01 11.40 9.83
N CYS A 392 5.82 11.05 8.55
CA CYS A 392 5.01 9.92 8.14
C CYS A 392 5.74 9.08 7.09
N GLY A 393 5.20 7.88 6.82
CA GLY A 393 5.78 6.92 5.87
C GLY A 393 6.07 7.55 4.50
N PHE A 394 5.22 8.49 4.06
CA PHE A 394 5.41 9.17 2.79
C PHE A 394 6.78 9.84 2.67
N GLY A 395 7.11 10.72 3.62
CA GLY A 395 8.38 11.43 3.60
C GLY A 395 9.57 10.53 3.89
N VAL A 396 9.37 9.43 4.63
CA VAL A 396 10.39 8.41 4.87
C VAL A 396 10.80 7.74 3.56
N GLN A 397 9.82 7.36 2.73
CA GLN A 397 10.05 6.61 1.50
C GLN A 397 10.22 7.49 0.25
N ALA A 398 9.92 8.78 0.34
CA ALA A 398 9.95 9.70 -0.82
C ALA A 398 11.33 9.83 -1.51
N THR A 399 12.41 9.38 -0.86
CA THR A 399 13.77 9.40 -1.43
C THR A 399 14.20 8.08 -2.04
N ASN A 400 13.40 7.01 -1.92
CA ASN A 400 13.76 5.69 -2.45
C ASN A 400 14.07 5.70 -3.95
N PRO A 401 13.29 6.39 -4.82
CA PRO A 401 13.64 6.48 -6.23
C PRO A 401 15.06 7.01 -6.47
N LEU A 402 15.43 8.12 -5.80
CA LEU A 402 16.77 8.68 -5.87
C LEU A 402 17.82 7.69 -5.33
N LYS A 403 17.59 7.14 -4.13
CA LYS A 403 18.53 6.24 -3.46
C LYS A 403 18.83 5.01 -4.31
N THR A 404 17.80 4.36 -4.86
CA THR A 404 18.01 3.18 -5.72
C THR A 404 18.64 3.54 -7.05
N ALA A 405 18.24 4.67 -7.66
CA ALA A 405 18.85 5.13 -8.92
C ALA A 405 20.36 5.35 -8.74
N LYS A 406 20.77 6.03 -7.67
CA LYS A 406 22.19 6.26 -7.37
C LYS A 406 22.93 4.99 -6.96
N ARG A 407 22.28 4.09 -6.20
CA ARG A 407 22.90 2.83 -5.74
C ARG A 407 23.26 1.90 -6.89
N TYR A 408 22.35 1.75 -7.86
CA TYR A 408 22.48 0.73 -8.91
C TYR A 408 22.91 1.28 -10.28
N TRP A 409 22.76 2.59 -10.52
CA TRP A 409 23.20 3.27 -11.75
C TRP A 409 23.99 4.56 -11.47
N PRO A 410 25.02 4.55 -10.62
CA PRO A 410 25.83 5.74 -10.31
C PRO A 410 26.48 6.37 -11.55
N GLU A 411 26.78 5.57 -12.56
CA GLU A 411 27.34 5.99 -13.84
C GLU A 411 26.40 6.93 -14.60
N HIS A 412 25.07 6.72 -14.51
CA HIS A 412 24.11 7.62 -15.14
C HIS A 412 24.20 9.05 -14.57
N PHE A 413 24.43 9.19 -13.27
CA PHE A 413 24.59 10.49 -12.62
C PHE A 413 25.93 11.13 -12.97
N THR A 414 26.99 10.33 -13.00
CA THR A 414 28.35 10.81 -13.32
C THR A 414 28.43 11.36 -14.74
N LEU A 415 27.88 10.64 -15.73
CA LEU A 415 27.85 11.07 -17.13
C LEU A 415 27.04 12.36 -17.32
N HIS A 416 25.89 12.49 -16.66
CA HIS A 416 25.10 13.71 -16.73
C HIS A 416 25.82 14.94 -16.13
N VAL A 417 26.59 14.76 -15.04
CA VAL A 417 27.23 15.89 -14.35
C VAL A 417 28.59 16.25 -14.95
N GLN A 418 29.41 15.25 -15.31
CA GLN A 418 30.79 15.47 -15.76
C GLN A 418 30.91 15.62 -17.27
N GLU A 419 30.10 14.87 -18.02
CA GLU A 419 30.17 14.83 -19.49
C GLU A 419 29.01 15.58 -20.16
N LEU A 420 28.04 16.08 -19.37
CA LEU A 420 26.81 16.73 -19.87
C LEU A 420 26.11 15.86 -20.92
N GLN A 421 26.11 14.55 -20.68
CA GLN A 421 25.59 13.56 -21.62
C GLN A 421 24.60 12.62 -20.95
N CYS A 422 23.46 12.42 -21.63
CA CYS A 422 22.52 11.38 -21.26
C CYS A 422 23.03 10.00 -21.72
N PRO A 423 23.19 9.01 -20.82
CA PRO A 423 23.70 7.68 -21.17
C PRO A 423 22.80 6.91 -22.15
N THR A 424 21.51 7.22 -22.19
CA THR A 424 20.54 6.56 -23.08
C THR A 424 20.09 7.45 -24.24
N GLY A 425 20.52 8.72 -24.27
CA GLY A 425 20.07 9.70 -25.27
C GLY A 425 18.57 10.04 -25.21
N THR A 426 17.86 9.65 -24.14
CA THR A 426 16.39 9.83 -24.04
C THR A 426 15.96 11.04 -23.22
N CYS A 427 16.87 11.68 -22.48
CA CYS A 427 16.53 12.85 -21.68
C CYS A 427 16.13 14.03 -22.57
N SER A 428 15.03 14.70 -22.24
CA SER A 428 14.64 15.98 -22.82
C SER A 428 14.86 17.09 -21.78
N PRO A 429 15.51 18.21 -22.13
CA PRO A 429 15.69 19.33 -21.21
C PRO A 429 14.35 19.84 -20.68
N VAL A 430 14.31 20.16 -19.39
CA VAL A 430 13.12 20.66 -18.69
C VAL A 430 13.42 21.98 -18.02
N ARG A 431 12.37 22.74 -17.71
CA ARG A 431 12.53 23.92 -16.86
C ARG A 431 12.97 23.48 -15.46
N SER A 432 14.19 23.85 -15.07
CA SER A 432 14.71 23.58 -13.73
C SER A 432 14.18 24.57 -12.70
N HIS A 433 13.60 24.04 -11.62
CA HIS A 433 13.17 24.78 -10.44
C HIS A 433 14.23 24.73 -9.33
N ARG A 434 15.51 24.80 -9.73
CA ARG A 434 16.64 24.84 -8.80
C ARG A 434 16.60 26.11 -7.95
N PHE A 435 16.63 25.92 -6.64
CA PHE A 435 16.72 27.02 -5.69
C PHE A 435 18.19 27.37 -5.46
N VAL A 436 18.69 28.39 -6.15
CA VAL A 436 20.04 28.91 -5.95
C VAL A 436 19.98 30.05 -4.92
N THR A 437 20.66 29.92 -3.79
CA THR A 437 20.94 31.08 -2.94
C THR A 437 21.92 31.97 -3.70
N LYS A 438 21.57 33.26 -3.83
CA LYS A 438 22.26 34.29 -4.65
C LYS A 438 23.76 34.49 -4.33
N HIS A 439 24.34 33.73 -3.40
CA HIS A 439 25.72 33.82 -2.92
C HIS A 439 26.62 32.65 -3.37
N VAL A 440 26.14 31.77 -4.26
CA VAL A 440 26.92 30.62 -4.79
C VAL A 440 26.97 30.62 -6.33
N LEU A 441 26.97 31.81 -6.94
CA LEU A 441 27.42 31.97 -8.31
C LEU A 441 28.69 32.83 -8.25
N PRO A 442 29.82 32.37 -8.83
CA PRO A 442 31.03 33.19 -8.91
C PRO A 442 30.81 34.47 -9.71
#